data_AF-I3I9P4-F1
#
_entry.id   AF-I3I9P4-F1
#
_cell.length_a   1.000
_cell.length_b   1.000
_cell.length_c   1.000
_cell.angle_alpha   90.00
_cell.angle_beta   90.00
_cell.angle_gamma   90.00
#
_symmetry.space_group_name_H-M   'P 1'
#
loop_
_entity.id
_entity.type
_entity.pdbx_description
1 polymer ?
#
loop_
_entity_poly.entity_id
_entity_poly.type
_entity_poly.pdbx_seq_one_letter_code
_entity_poly.pdbx_strand_id
1 'polypeptide(L)'
;MPEIFTAGIQPRVQVLSPILERHYDFEEGPTPHVYRNDENPLLPYLCLFDSDANEWTPEDSIAETTIPWTERWLINYEFWIATGKWAGGGRHVVQRKFENPELIFDGQEAIQSNY
;
A
#
# COMPACT_ATOMS: atom_id res chain seq x y z
N MET A 1 -23.91 -15.25 6.31
CA MET A 1 -23.45 -14.23 7.29
C MET A 1 -22.65 -13.22 6.49
N PRO A 2 -22.87 -11.90 6.63
CA PRO A 2 -22.06 -10.94 5.91
C PRO A 2 -20.67 -10.88 6.55
N GLU A 3 -19.65 -10.96 5.70
CA GLU A 3 -18.23 -10.97 6.06
C GLU A 3 -17.84 -9.62 6.67
N ILE A 4 -17.42 -9.65 7.93
CA ILE A 4 -16.89 -8.48 8.62
C ILE A 4 -15.45 -8.32 8.14
N PHE A 5 -15.16 -7.24 7.42
CA PHE A 5 -13.81 -6.88 7.00
C PHE A 5 -12.83 -6.90 8.18
N THR A 6 -11.87 -7.81 8.12
CA THR A 6 -10.85 -8.12 9.15
C THR A 6 -9.63 -7.19 9.10
N ALA A 7 -9.79 -5.93 8.68
CA ALA A 7 -8.69 -4.96 8.63
C ALA A 7 -8.01 -4.71 10.01
N GLY A 8 -8.65 -5.14 11.11
CA GLY A 8 -8.13 -5.01 12.47
C GLY A 8 -7.24 -6.15 12.98
N ILE A 9 -7.10 -7.28 12.27
CA ILE A 9 -6.43 -8.48 12.83
C ILE A 9 -5.07 -8.78 12.17
N GLN A 10 -4.71 -8.09 11.09
CA GLN A 10 -3.45 -8.35 10.40
C GLN A 10 -2.20 -7.90 11.17
N PRO A 11 -1.06 -8.63 11.06
CA PRO A 11 0.20 -8.20 11.62
C PRO A 11 0.62 -6.87 10.99
N ARG A 12 0.91 -5.89 11.83
CA ARG A 12 1.45 -4.59 11.42
C ARG A 12 2.97 -4.67 11.48
N VAL A 13 3.62 -4.63 10.31
CA VAL A 13 5.08 -4.71 10.20
C VAL A 13 5.64 -3.36 9.80
N GLN A 14 6.71 -2.91 10.46
CA GLN A 14 7.38 -1.65 10.21
C GLN A 14 8.89 -1.86 10.12
N VAL A 15 9.56 -1.12 9.24
CA VAL A 15 11.03 -1.03 9.23
C VAL A 15 11.45 0.12 10.15
N LEU A 16 12.09 -0.21 11.26
CA LEU A 16 12.49 0.78 12.26
C LEU A 16 13.79 1.52 11.88
N SER A 17 14.68 0.85 11.15
CA SER A 17 15.94 1.40 10.69
C SER A 17 16.50 0.61 9.49
N PRO A 18 17.02 1.29 8.44
CA PRO A 18 16.87 2.73 8.20
C PRO A 18 15.39 3.08 7.96
N ILE A 19 15.05 4.37 8.09
CA ILE A 19 13.71 4.85 7.68
C ILE A 19 13.60 4.70 6.17
N LEU A 20 12.45 4.20 5.70
CA LEU A 20 12.20 3.99 4.28
C LEU A 20 12.25 5.31 3.51
N GLU A 21 12.90 5.29 2.36
CA GLU A 21 13.05 6.45 1.51
C GLU A 21 11.75 6.77 0.76
N ARG A 22 11.62 8.04 0.37
CA ARG A 22 10.48 8.55 -0.39
C ARG A 22 10.95 9.13 -1.70
N HIS A 23 10.60 8.48 -2.81
CA HIS A 23 10.97 8.86 -4.16
C HIS A 23 9.72 9.13 -4.99
N TYR A 24 9.36 10.40 -5.15
CA TYR A 24 8.13 10.83 -5.86
C TYR A 24 8.26 10.75 -7.39
N ASP A 25 9.49 10.65 -7.88
CA ASP A 25 9.86 10.55 -9.29
C ASP A 25 9.90 9.09 -9.77
N PHE A 26 9.84 8.12 -8.87
CA PHE A 26 9.79 6.70 -9.22
C PHE A 26 8.37 6.31 -9.66
N GLU A 27 8.27 5.28 -10.50
CA GLU A 27 7.01 4.85 -11.14
C GLU A 27 5.88 4.62 -10.12
N GLU A 28 6.25 4.14 -8.93
CA GLU A 28 5.33 3.74 -7.87
C GLU A 28 5.40 4.60 -6.60
N GLY A 29 6.02 5.78 -6.70
CA GLY A 29 6.32 6.65 -5.56
C GLY A 29 5.14 6.96 -4.62
N PRO A 30 5.40 7.57 -3.45
CA PRO A 30 6.70 7.85 -2.86
C PRO A 30 7.34 6.67 -2.13
N THR A 31 6.56 5.72 -1.63
CA THR A 31 7.07 4.47 -1.05
C THR A 31 6.12 3.36 -1.49
N PRO A 32 6.58 2.34 -2.22
CA PRO A 32 5.70 1.34 -2.79
C PRO A 32 5.12 0.45 -1.69
N HIS A 33 3.89 -0.02 -1.89
CA HIS A 33 3.31 -1.09 -1.08
C HIS A 33 3.39 -0.89 0.44
N VAL A 34 2.91 0.27 0.91
CA VAL A 34 2.74 0.55 2.35
C VAL A 34 1.36 1.09 2.67
N TYR A 35 0.88 0.79 3.88
CA TYR A 35 -0.29 1.39 4.50
C TYR A 35 0.11 2.59 5.37
N ARG A 36 -0.73 3.62 5.36
CA ARG A 36 -0.53 4.81 6.20
C ARG A 36 -0.57 4.42 7.67
N ASN A 37 0.39 4.95 8.42
CA ASN A 37 0.34 5.00 9.88
C ASN A 37 0.05 6.44 10.30
N ASP A 38 -1.16 6.70 10.78
CA ASP A 38 -1.60 8.04 11.18
C ASP A 38 -0.90 8.53 12.46
N GLU A 39 -0.43 7.61 13.31
CA GLU A 39 0.29 7.93 14.54
C GLU A 39 1.74 8.34 14.25
N ASN A 40 2.39 7.68 13.29
CA ASN A 40 3.73 8.02 12.86
C ASN A 40 3.92 7.80 11.34
N PRO A 41 3.76 8.85 10.53
CA PRO A 41 3.91 8.75 9.08
C PRO A 41 5.30 8.34 8.59
N LEU A 42 6.34 8.43 9.42
CA LEU A 42 7.71 7.97 9.08
C LEU A 42 7.86 6.45 9.19
N LEU A 43 6.94 5.77 9.89
CA LEU A 43 6.92 4.33 10.07
C LEU A 43 5.62 3.75 9.51
N PRO A 44 5.45 3.71 8.18
CA PRO A 44 4.26 3.12 7.59
C PRO A 44 4.25 1.60 7.79
N TYR A 45 3.09 0.97 7.64
CA TYR A 45 2.98 -0.49 7.74
C TYR A 45 3.20 -1.13 6.37
N LEU A 46 3.98 -2.21 6.29
CA LEU A 46 4.22 -2.90 5.02
C LEU A 46 2.95 -3.58 4.49
N CYS A 47 2.74 -3.50 3.18
CA CYS A 47 1.71 -4.27 2.48
C CYS A 47 2.30 -5.64 2.11
N LEU A 48 2.07 -6.64 2.96
CA LEU A 48 2.69 -7.97 2.83
C LEU A 48 1.81 -9.03 2.17
N PHE A 49 0.50 -8.86 2.20
CA PHE A 49 -0.47 -9.81 1.64
C PHE A 49 -1.73 -9.07 1.21
N ASP A 50 -2.54 -9.76 0.44
CA ASP A 50 -3.79 -9.22 -0.06
C ASP A 50 -4.99 -9.68 0.79
N SER A 51 -5.54 -8.76 1.59
CA SER A 51 -6.66 -9.06 2.49
C SER A 51 -7.91 -9.52 1.74
N ASP A 52 -8.11 -9.04 0.51
CA ASP A 52 -9.28 -9.37 -0.31
C ASP A 52 -9.11 -10.72 -1.03
N ALA A 53 -7.90 -11.27 -1.06
CA ALA A 53 -7.62 -12.61 -1.57
C ALA A 53 -7.64 -13.70 -0.49
N ASN A 54 -7.94 -13.35 0.77
CA ASN A 54 -7.97 -14.27 1.91
C ASN A 54 -6.68 -15.10 2.07
N GLU A 55 -5.53 -14.47 1.78
CA GLU A 55 -4.19 -15.09 1.83
C GLU A 55 -3.68 -15.31 3.26
N TRP A 56 -4.35 -14.74 4.26
CA TRP A 56 -3.91 -14.75 5.65
C TRP A 56 -5.09 -14.76 6.62
N THR A 57 -4.99 -15.56 7.69
CA THR A 57 -5.90 -15.54 8.84
C THR A 57 -5.12 -15.45 10.17
N PRO A 58 -5.77 -15.05 11.28
CA PRO A 58 -5.12 -14.95 12.60
C PRO A 58 -4.55 -16.27 13.13
N GLU A 59 -4.98 -17.40 12.58
CA GLU A 59 -4.49 -18.73 12.91
C GLU A 59 -3.19 -19.09 12.17
N ASP A 60 -2.82 -18.33 11.14
CA ASP A 60 -1.61 -18.59 10.36
C ASP A 60 -0.34 -18.23 11.14
N SER A 61 0.65 -19.11 11.05
CA SER A 61 1.96 -18.90 11.65
C SER A 61 2.66 -17.72 10.99
N ILE A 62 3.03 -16.70 11.78
CA ILE A 62 3.82 -15.57 11.29
C ILE A 62 5.18 -16.02 10.70
N ALA A 63 5.74 -17.13 11.19
CA ALA A 63 7.00 -17.66 10.71
C ALA A 63 6.90 -18.22 9.28
N GLU A 64 5.72 -18.68 8.89
CA GLU A 64 5.46 -19.28 7.56
C GLU A 64 4.83 -18.28 6.59
N THR A 65 4.36 -17.13 7.09
CA THR A 65 3.65 -16.10 6.32
C THR A 65 4.35 -14.73 6.40
N THR A 66 4.15 -14.01 7.50
CA THR A 66 4.58 -12.62 7.67
C THR A 66 6.09 -12.44 7.54
N ILE A 67 6.89 -13.33 8.13
CA ILE A 67 8.35 -13.27 8.06
C ILE A 67 8.86 -13.45 6.62
N PRO A 68 8.53 -14.54 5.89
CA PRO A 68 8.98 -14.68 4.50
C PRO A 68 8.37 -13.63 3.54
N TRP A 69 7.17 -13.12 3.80
CA TRP A 69 6.64 -11.99 3.00
C TRP A 69 7.39 -10.69 3.26
N THR A 70 7.79 -10.43 4.51
CA THR A 70 8.64 -9.28 4.86
C THR A 70 9.98 -9.36 4.14
N GLU A 71 10.62 -10.54 4.11
CA GLU A 71 11.86 -10.76 3.37
C GLU A 71 11.70 -10.40 1.89
N ARG A 72 10.66 -10.93 1.23
CA ARG A 72 10.39 -10.63 -0.19
C ARG A 72 10.12 -9.16 -0.42
N TRP A 73 9.36 -8.52 0.48
CA TRP A 73 9.11 -7.08 0.40
C TRP A 73 10.41 -6.29 0.45
N LEU A 74 11.32 -6.62 1.39
CA LEU A 74 12.62 -5.96 1.53
C LEU A 74 13.51 -6.14 0.29
N ILE A 75 13.56 -7.34 -0.30
CA ILE A 75 14.31 -7.59 -1.54
C ILE A 75 13.78 -6.71 -2.68
N ASN A 76 12.46 -6.61 -2.83
CA ASN A 76 11.85 -5.77 -3.86
C ASN A 76 12.02 -4.28 -3.58
N TYR A 77 12.05 -3.87 -2.31
CA TYR A 77 12.36 -2.50 -1.91
C TYR A 77 13.77 -2.10 -2.31
N GLU A 78 14.78 -2.95 -2.03
CA GLU A 78 16.16 -2.68 -2.47
C GLU A 78 16.28 -2.59 -4.00
N PHE A 79 15.56 -3.46 -4.71
CA PHE A 79 15.49 -3.39 -6.17
C PHE A 79 14.81 -2.11 -6.66
N TRP A 80 13.75 -1.67 -5.99
CA TRP A 80 13.05 -0.41 -6.28
C TRP A 80 13.95 0.80 -6.04
N ILE A 81 14.70 0.83 -4.94
CA ILE A 81 15.73 1.87 -4.70
C ILE A 81 16.77 1.89 -5.83
N ALA A 82 17.21 0.72 -6.29
CA ALA A 82 18.24 0.62 -7.31
C ALA A 82 17.75 0.99 -8.74
N THR A 83 16.47 0.78 -9.05
CA THR A 83 15.97 0.82 -10.44
C THR A 83 14.86 1.84 -10.68
N GLY A 84 14.23 2.35 -9.62
CA GLY A 84 13.03 3.17 -9.71
C GLY A 84 11.74 2.40 -10.02
N LYS A 85 11.80 1.07 -10.08
CA LYS A 85 10.68 0.20 -10.50
C LYS A 85 10.37 -0.86 -9.46
N TRP A 86 9.09 -1.02 -9.13
CA TRP A 86 8.65 -2.06 -8.22
C TRP A 86 8.48 -3.40 -8.94
N ALA A 87 9.01 -4.47 -8.35
CA ALA A 87 8.93 -5.83 -8.90
C ALA A 87 8.18 -6.81 -7.98
N GLY A 88 7.66 -6.34 -6.84
CA GLY A 88 7.08 -7.19 -5.80
C GLY A 88 5.67 -7.69 -6.06
N GLY A 89 5.01 -7.21 -7.12
CA GLY A 89 3.61 -7.49 -7.39
C GLY A 89 2.71 -6.99 -6.25
N GLY A 90 1.51 -7.59 -6.12
CA GLY A 90 0.50 -7.22 -5.12
C GLY A 90 -0.51 -6.19 -5.66
N ARG A 91 -1.73 -6.19 -5.11
CA ARG A 91 -2.72 -5.16 -5.46
C ARG A 91 -2.40 -3.87 -4.71
N HIS A 92 -2.36 -2.76 -5.44
CA HIS A 92 -2.35 -1.44 -4.81
C HIS A 92 -3.70 -1.22 -4.14
N VAL A 93 -3.70 -1.07 -2.81
CA VAL A 93 -4.82 -0.40 -2.16
C VAL A 93 -4.78 1.07 -2.59
N VAL A 94 -5.54 1.41 -3.62
CA VAL A 94 -5.87 2.81 -3.87
C VAL A 94 -6.52 3.33 -2.58
N GLN A 95 -5.82 4.22 -1.86
CA GLN A 95 -6.44 4.94 -0.75
C GLN A 95 -7.71 5.54 -1.32
N ARG A 96 -8.87 5.08 -0.85
CA ARG A 96 -10.16 5.58 -1.28
C ARG A 96 -10.11 7.09 -1.09
N LYS A 97 -10.05 7.84 -2.19
CA LYS A 97 -10.39 9.26 -2.14
C LYS A 97 -11.82 9.26 -1.63
N PHE A 98 -12.07 9.89 -0.49
CA PHE A 98 -13.45 10.22 -0.13
C PHE A 98 -13.94 11.16 -1.23
N GLU A 99 -14.58 10.60 -2.26
CA GLU A 99 -15.35 11.37 -3.22
C GLU A 99 -16.45 12.05 -2.42
N ASN A 100 -16.38 13.38 -2.35
CA ASN A 100 -17.45 14.18 -1.78
C ASN A 100 -18.67 14.02 -2.72
N PRO A 101 -19.81 13.44 -2.25
CA PRO A 101 -20.95 13.15 -3.12
C PRO A 101 -21.62 14.39 -3.75
N GLU A 102 -21.24 15.60 -3.32
CA GLU A 102 -21.83 16.85 -3.81
C GLU A 102 -21.22 17.41 -5.11
N LEU A 103 -20.19 16.76 -5.70
CA LEU A 103 -19.58 17.22 -6.95
C LEU A 103 -19.81 16.24 -8.11
N ILE A 104 -21.08 15.95 -8.41
CA ILE A 104 -21.48 15.43 -9.73
C ILE A 104 -21.85 16.64 -10.58
N PHE A 105 -20.92 17.13 -11.40
CA PHE A 105 -21.24 18.02 -12.50
C PHE A 105 -21.70 17.17 -13.68
N ASP A 106 -23.02 17.16 -13.89
CA ASP A 106 -23.65 16.57 -15.07
C ASP A 106 -23.11 17.26 -16.33
N GLY A 107 -22.62 16.45 -17.26
CA GLY A 107 -21.86 16.94 -18.40
C GLY A 107 -22.70 17.79 -19.36
N GLN A 108 -22.23 19.00 -19.66
CA GLN A 108 -22.28 19.58 -21.01
C GLN A 108 -21.41 20.84 -21.12
N GLU A 109 -20.65 20.88 -22.23
CA GLU A 109 -20.00 22.02 -22.89
C GLU A 109 -18.57 22.47 -22.50
N ALA A 110 -17.65 22.12 -23.43
CA ALA A 110 -16.63 22.94 -24.07
C ALA A 110 -15.95 24.08 -23.29
N ILE A 111 -14.62 24.08 -23.23
CA ILE A 111 -13.70 24.83 -24.13
C ILE A 111 -12.23 24.62 -23.72
N GLN A 112 -11.36 24.60 -24.73
CA GLN A 112 -9.90 24.70 -24.59
C GLN A 112 -9.49 25.90 -23.74
N SER A 113 -8.45 25.75 -22.90
CA SER A 113 -7.41 26.77 -22.77
C SER A 113 -6.16 26.18 -22.12
N ASN A 114 -5.05 26.30 -22.83
CA ASN A 114 -3.70 26.22 -22.28
C ASN A 114 -3.53 27.24 -21.13
N TYR A 115 -2.82 26.84 -20.09
CA TYR A 115 -1.60 27.47 -19.57
C TYR A 115 -0.93 26.53 -18.56
#